data_AF-A0A839TGT3-F1
#
_entry.id   AF-A0A839TGT3-F1
#
_cell.length_a   1.000
_cell.length_b   1.000
_cell.length_c   1.000
_cell.angle_alpha   90.00
_cell.angle_beta   90.00
_cell.angle_gamma   90.00
#
_symmetry.space_group_name_H-M   'P 1'
#
loop_
_entity.id
_entity.type
_entity.pdbx_description
1 polymer ?
#
loop_
_entity_poly.entity_id
_entity_poly.type
_entity_poly.pdbx_seq_one_letter_code
_entity_poly.pdbx_strand_id
1 'polypeptide(L)'
;MNPLLESLTGLKALNDQYIAADLMQDTQVRISILAQCLLEDPPHIQDSIARELRTALEFLQQLTEYCVRKAWILPDALAQWEQDLKWAYKAVKMV
;
A
#
# COMPACT_ATOMS: atom_id res chain seq x y z
N MET A 1 -4.09 -23.80 4.11
CA MET A 1 -2.84 -24.54 3.77
C MET A 1 -2.29 -25.15 5.06
N ASN A 2 -1.20 -25.93 5.01
CA ASN A 2 -0.59 -26.50 6.22
C ASN A 2 0.26 -25.41 6.94
N PRO A 3 0.00 -25.09 8.22
CA PRO A 3 0.71 -24.03 8.95
C PRO A 3 2.23 -24.24 9.11
N LEU A 4 2.69 -25.51 9.12
CA LEU A 4 4.13 -25.82 9.16
C LEU A 4 4.80 -25.44 7.86
N LEU A 5 4.18 -25.75 6.72
CA LEU A 5 4.70 -25.39 5.40
C LEU A 5 4.73 -23.88 5.22
N GLU A 6 3.69 -23.16 5.64
CA GLU A 6 3.65 -21.69 5.59
C GLU A 6 4.78 -21.06 6.41
N SER A 7 5.09 -21.62 7.58
CA SER A 7 6.17 -21.11 8.44
C SER A 7 7.55 -21.39 7.86
N LEU A 8 7.74 -22.54 7.21
CA LEU A 8 9.02 -22.94 6.61
C LEU A 8 9.32 -22.19 5.31
N THR A 9 8.29 -21.83 4.54
CA THR A 9 8.42 -21.10 3.27
C THR A 9 8.38 -19.59 3.43
N GLY A 10 8.14 -19.07 4.64
CA GLY A 10 7.93 -17.65 4.89
C GLY A 10 6.56 -17.13 4.44
N LEU A 11 5.71 -17.97 3.84
CA LEU A 11 4.35 -17.61 3.40
C LEU A 11 3.44 -17.23 4.57
N LYS A 12 3.77 -17.64 5.80
CA LYS A 12 3.07 -17.22 7.01
C LYS A 12 3.15 -15.70 7.23
N ALA A 13 4.19 -15.04 6.72
CA ALA A 13 4.36 -13.59 6.80
C ALA A 13 3.62 -12.85 5.67
N LEU A 14 3.26 -13.51 4.57
CA LEU A 14 2.47 -12.95 3.46
C LEU A 14 0.97 -12.98 3.80
N ASN A 15 0.59 -12.20 4.81
CA ASN A 15 -0.81 -12.00 5.15
C ASN A 15 -1.40 -10.79 4.41
N ASP A 16 -2.73 -10.71 4.40
CA ASP A 16 -3.47 -9.66 3.68
C ASP A 16 -3.06 -8.24 4.06
N GLN A 17 -2.58 -8.00 5.29
CA GLN A 17 -2.11 -6.70 5.73
C GLN A 17 -0.82 -6.28 5.02
N TYR A 18 0.14 -7.20 4.90
CA TYR A 18 1.38 -6.93 4.17
C TYR A 18 1.14 -6.77 2.68
N ILE A 19 0.25 -7.59 2.10
CA ILE A 19 -0.16 -7.45 0.69
C ILE A 19 -0.81 -6.08 0.46
N ALA A 20 -1.72 -5.65 1.35
CA ALA A 20 -2.35 -4.34 1.22
C ALA A 20 -1.35 -3.18 1.37
N ALA A 21 -0.40 -3.28 2.30
CA ALA A 21 0.64 -2.27 2.47
C ALA A 21 1.52 -2.13 1.21
N ASP A 22 1.94 -3.26 0.62
CA ASP A 22 2.72 -3.29 -0.62
C ASP A 22 1.94 -2.67 -1.80
N LEU A 23 0.67 -3.07 -1.96
CA LEU A 23 -0.21 -2.52 -2.99
C LEU A 23 -0.43 -1.00 -2.82
N MET A 24 -0.54 -0.50 -1.59
CA MET A 24 -0.67 0.93 -1.33
C MET A 24 0.58 1.69 -1.76
N GLN A 25 1.77 1.17 -1.40
CA GLN A 25 3.04 1.77 -1.76
C GLN A 25 3.23 1.79 -3.29
N ASP A 26 3.00 0.67 -3.96
CA ASP A 26 3.10 0.58 -5.43
C ASP A 26 2.13 1.56 -6.12
N THR A 27 0.89 1.64 -5.63
CA THR A 27 -0.11 2.56 -6.19
C THR A 27 0.29 4.03 -6.02
N GLN A 28 0.89 4.41 -4.88
CA GLN A 28 1.39 5.78 -4.65
C GLN A 28 2.54 6.14 -5.60
N VAL A 29 3.47 5.20 -5.83
CA VAL A 29 4.55 5.37 -6.82
C VAL A 29 3.96 5.52 -8.22
N ARG A 30 3.00 4.67 -8.59
CA ARG A 30 2.30 4.74 -9.88
C ARG A 30 1.60 6.08 -10.09
N ILE A 31 0.88 6.59 -9.09
CA ILE A 31 0.23 7.92 -9.13
C ILE A 31 1.27 9.01 -9.40
N SER A 32 2.41 8.97 -8.70
CA SER A 32 3.49 9.96 -8.87
C SER A 32 4.07 9.94 -10.28
N ILE A 33 4.31 8.75 -10.83
CA ILE A 33 4.82 8.58 -12.20
C ILE A 33 3.79 9.09 -13.22
N LEU A 34 2.52 8.70 -13.10
CA LEU A 34 1.47 9.13 -14.03
C LEU A 34 1.25 10.65 -13.99
N ALA A 35 1.29 11.25 -12.80
CA ALA A 35 1.20 12.70 -12.64
C ALA A 35 2.39 13.40 -13.30
N GLN A 36 3.61 12.90 -13.10
CA GLN A 36 4.80 13.42 -13.76
C GLN A 36 4.70 13.30 -15.29
N CYS A 37 4.25 12.16 -15.81
CA CYS A 37 4.04 11.98 -17.24
C CYS A 37 3.01 12.98 -17.80
N LEU A 38 1.95 13.33 -17.08
CA LEU A 38 1.01 14.36 -17.55
C LEU A 38 1.63 15.75 -17.62
N LEU A 39 2.53 16.08 -16.68
CA LEU A 39 3.24 17.36 -16.68
C LEU A 39 4.20 17.51 -17.86
N GLU A 40 4.70 16.39 -18.39
CA GLU A 40 5.58 16.34 -19.56
C GLU A 40 4.83 16.49 -20.90
N ASP A 41 3.50 16.64 -20.87
CA ASP A 41 2.63 16.88 -22.03
C ASP A 41 2.86 15.90 -23.22
N PRO A 42 2.85 14.57 -22.98
CA PRO A 42 3.22 13.61 -24.00
C PRO A 42 2.18 13.60 -25.13
N PRO A 43 2.62 13.71 -26.40
CA PRO A 43 1.69 13.78 -27.51
C PRO A 43 0.90 12.47 -27.65
N HIS A 44 -0.39 12.59 -27.95
CA HIS A 44 -1.31 11.49 -28.29
C HIS A 44 -1.72 10.52 -27.18
N ILE A 45 -1.18 10.62 -25.95
CA ILE A 45 -1.48 9.67 -24.86
C ILE A 45 -2.02 10.30 -23.57
N GLN A 46 -2.21 11.62 -23.52
CA GLN A 46 -2.67 12.34 -22.32
C GLN A 46 -3.99 11.79 -21.76
N ASP A 47 -4.99 11.57 -22.61
CA ASP A 47 -6.29 11.03 -22.16
C ASP A 47 -6.14 9.64 -21.53
N SER A 48 -5.24 8.81 -22.06
CA SER A 48 -4.97 7.48 -21.51
C SER A 48 -4.25 7.58 -20.17
N ILE A 49 -3.24 8.45 -20.04
CA ILE A 49 -2.53 8.65 -18.77
C ILE A 49 -3.48 9.25 -17.72
N ALA A 50 -4.32 10.20 -18.09
CA ALA A 50 -5.30 10.82 -17.19
C ALA A 50 -6.35 9.81 -16.69
N ARG A 51 -6.79 8.88 -17.56
CA ARG A 51 -7.65 7.76 -17.15
C ARG A 51 -6.95 6.82 -16.18
N GLU A 52 -5.72 6.41 -16.47
CA GLU A 52 -4.96 5.53 -15.58
C GLU A 52 -4.68 6.19 -14.22
N LEU A 53 -4.39 7.49 -14.20
CA LEU A 53 -4.20 8.26 -12.96
C LEU A 53 -5.48 8.26 -12.13
N ARG A 54 -6.64 8.49 -12.76
CA ARG A 54 -7.93 8.43 -12.08
C ARG A 54 -8.19 7.05 -11.48
N THR A 55 -7.98 5.98 -12.26
CA THR A 55 -8.13 4.61 -11.78
C THR A 55 -7.21 4.32 -10.60
N ALA A 56 -5.96 4.78 -10.64
CA ALA A 56 -5.01 4.59 -9.55
C ALA A 56 -5.44 5.33 -8.27
N LEU A 57 -5.97 6.56 -8.40
CA LEU A 57 -6.52 7.32 -7.27
C LEU A 57 -7.74 6.65 -6.65
N GLU A 58 -8.70 6.21 -7.48
CA GLU A 58 -9.90 5.49 -7.03
C GLU A 58 -9.52 4.17 -6.31
N PHE A 59 -8.54 3.44 -6.86
CA PHE A 59 -8.03 2.22 -6.25
C PHE A 59 -7.36 2.50 -4.90
N LEU A 60 -6.48 3.51 -4.82
CA LEU A 60 -5.82 3.88 -3.56
C LEU A 60 -6.84 4.28 -2.49
N GLN A 61 -7.90 5.00 -2.87
CA GLN A 61 -8.98 5.36 -1.95
C GLN A 61 -9.68 4.11 -1.42
N GLN A 62 -10.14 3.21 -2.29
CA GLN A 62 -10.83 1.98 -1.89
C GLN A 62 -9.96 1.08 -1.01
N LEU A 63 -8.68 0.97 -1.34
CA LEU A 63 -7.70 0.21 -0.57
C LEU A 63 -7.45 0.83 0.80
N THR A 64 -7.33 2.15 0.88
CA THR A 64 -7.19 2.88 2.14
C THR A 64 -8.41 2.66 3.04
N GLU A 65 -9.62 2.80 2.50
CA GLU A 65 -10.86 2.52 3.24
C GLU A 65 -10.92 1.07 3.72
N TYR A 66 -10.46 0.11 2.91
CA TYR A 66 -10.36 -1.28 3.31
C TYR A 66 -9.38 -1.48 4.48
N CYS A 67 -8.19 -0.90 4.41
CA CYS A 67 -7.19 -0.96 5.48
C CYS A 67 -7.69 -0.33 6.79
N VAL A 68 -8.43 0.79 6.71
CA VAL A 68 -9.07 1.42 7.87
C VAL A 68 -10.15 0.50 8.47
N ARG A 69 -11.03 -0.08 7.65
CA ARG A 69 -12.05 -1.04 8.12
C ARG A 69 -11.44 -2.27 8.81
N LYS A 70 -10.24 -2.68 8.39
CA LYS A 70 -9.49 -3.80 8.99
C LYS A 70 -8.64 -3.40 10.20
N ALA A 71 -8.62 -2.11 10.58
CA ALA A 71 -7.76 -1.54 11.61
C ALA A 71 -6.25 -1.80 11.37
N TRP A 72 -5.86 -1.93 10.10
CA TRP A 72 -4.45 -2.02 9.71
C TRP A 72 -3.81 -0.64 9.61
N ILE A 73 -4.61 0.36 9.28
CA ILE A 73 -4.27 1.78 9.31
C ILE A 73 -5.30 2.49 10.19
N LEU A 74 -4.83 3.40 11.02
CA LEU A 74 -5.64 4.24 11.88
C LEU A 74 -5.84 5.61 11.20
N PRO A 75 -7.07 6.16 11.23
CA PRO A 75 -7.36 7.46 10.63
C PRO A 75 -6.75 8.62 11.45
N ASP A 76 -6.47 8.39 12.73
CA ASP A 76 -5.78 9.35 13.59
C ASP A 76 -4.26 9.19 13.44
N ALA A 77 -3.60 10.27 13.02
CA ALA A 77 -2.18 10.27 12.73
C ALA A 77 -1.31 9.99 13.97
N LEU A 78 -1.72 10.48 15.15
CA LEU A 78 -0.98 10.24 16.39
C LEU A 78 -1.07 8.77 16.79
N ALA A 79 -2.27 8.19 16.78
CA ALA A 79 -2.48 6.78 17.07
C ALA A 79 -1.77 5.88 16.05
N GLN A 80 -1.79 6.24 14.76
CA GLN A 80 -1.05 5.52 13.73
C GLN A 80 0.45 5.52 14.02
N TRP A 81 1.01 6.69 14.35
CA TRP A 81 2.42 6.84 14.69
C TRP A 81 2.83 5.99 15.91
N GLU A 82 2.01 5.97 16.97
CA GLU A 82 2.26 5.14 18.14
C GLU A 82 2.26 3.64 17.81
N GLN A 83 1.30 3.19 16.97
CA GLN A 83 1.25 1.83 16.48
C GLN A 83 2.50 1.47 15.67
N ASP A 84 2.91 2.33 14.75
CA ASP A 84 4.07 2.11 13.88
C ASP A 84 5.37 2.04 14.68
N LEU A 85 5.55 2.93 15.66
CA LEU A 85 6.70 2.88 16.59
C LEU A 85 6.73 1.56 17.36
N LYS A 86 5.59 1.11 17.89
CA LYS A 86 5.50 -0.17 18.61
C LYS A 86 5.90 -1.35 17.72
N TRP A 87 5.50 -1.32 16.45
CA TRP A 87 5.85 -2.36 15.48
C TRP A 87 7.34 -2.32 15.12
N ALA A 88 7.90 -1.13 14.88
CA ALA A 88 9.32 -0.93 14.63
C ALA A 88 10.18 -1.46 15.79
N TYR A 89 9.84 -1.12 17.04
CA TYR A 89 10.53 -1.63 18.22
C TYR A 89 10.47 -3.16 18.35
N LYS A 90 9.34 -3.76 18.00
CA LYS A 90 9.19 -5.21 18.01
C LYS A 90 10.07 -5.86 16.94
N ALA A 91 10.11 -5.30 15.73
CA ALA A 91 10.92 -5.82 14.63
C ALA A 91 12.42 -5.83 14.99
N VAL A 92 12.94 -4.76 15.59
CA VAL A 92 14.34 -4.68 16.06
C VAL A 92 14.68 -5.77 17.08
N LYS A 93 13.72 -6.22 17.90
CA LYS A 93 13.92 -7.27 18.91
C LYS A 93 13.77 -8.70 18.37
N MET A 94 13.35 -8.86 17.12
CA MET A 94 13.17 -10.17 16.48
C MET A 94 14.39 -10.58 15.63
N VAL A 95 15.40 -9.70 15.52
CA VAL A 95 16.70 -9.94 14.88
C VAL A 95 17.72 -10.38 15.92
#